data_AF-A0A7V1CWL8-F1
#
_entry.id   AF-A0A7V1CWL8-F1
#
_cell.length_a   1.000
_cell.length_b   1.000
_cell.length_c   1.000
_cell.angle_alpha   90.00
_cell.angle_beta   90.00
_cell.angle_gamma   90.00
#
_symmetry.space_group_name_H-M   'P 1'
#
loop_
_entity.id
_entity.type
_entity.pdbx_description
1 polymer ?
#
loop_
_entity_poly.entity_id
_entity_poly.type
_entity_poly.pdbx_seq_one_letter_code
_entity_poly.pdbx_strand_id
1 'polypeptide(L)'
;MNYSYELIEKYKVFKGYTQDKQVVSDVESVTKGSLSDIKKGKRHLTANQCIFICKEMDIDFKPELIQLAIERSKTKEESSAWEEVAKKISAACVAGLLLLTASFTQVQGAHKRIRHIL
;
A
#
# COMPACT_ATOMS: atom_id res chain seq x y z
N MET A 1 8.23 4.78 13.85
CA MET A 1 6.75 4.78 13.75
C MET A 1 6.36 3.47 13.10
N ASN A 2 5.32 2.79 13.57
CA ASN A 2 4.90 1.51 12.99
C ASN A 2 3.88 1.74 11.87
N TYR A 3 3.76 0.77 10.96
CA TYR A 3 2.94 0.93 9.76
C TYR A 3 1.45 1.14 10.08
N SER A 4 0.93 0.42 11.07
CA SER A 4 -0.44 0.58 11.55
C SER A 4 -0.76 2.01 11.97
N TYR A 5 0.14 2.70 12.68
CA TYR A 5 -0.08 4.10 13.07
C TYR A 5 0.15 5.06 11.90
N GLU A 6 1.07 4.76 11.00
CA GLU A 6 1.28 5.55 9.77
C GLU A 6 0.00 5.58 8.92
N LEU A 7 -0.66 4.44 8.72
CA LEU A 7 -1.91 4.36 7.97
C LEU A 7 -3.02 5.18 8.64
N ILE A 8 -3.07 5.19 9.97
CA ILE A 8 -4.03 6.00 10.74
C ILE A 8 -3.74 7.51 10.59
N GLU A 9 -2.47 7.91 10.59
CA GLU A 9 -2.12 9.33 10.37
C GLU A 9 -2.45 9.77 8.94
N LYS A 10 -2.22 8.92 7.92
CA LYS A 10 -2.68 9.19 6.55
C LYS A 10 -4.20 9.37 6.49
N TYR A 11 -4.94 8.51 7.18
CA TYR A 11 -6.40 8.63 7.30
C TYR A 11 -6.85 9.92 7.99
N LYS A 12 -6.17 10.31 9.08
CA LYS A 12 -6.43 11.58 9.77
C LYS A 12 -6.24 12.77 8.84
N VAL A 13 -5.13 12.78 8.09
CA VAL A 13 -4.85 13.84 7.12
C VAL A 13 -5.93 13.89 6.05
N PHE A 14 -6.32 12.73 5.50
CA PHE A 14 -7.38 12.62 4.49
C PHE A 14 -8.73 13.17 4.98
N LYS A 15 -9.13 12.84 6.22
CA LYS A 15 -10.39 13.33 6.81
C LYS A 15 -10.30 14.74 7.40
N GLY A 16 -9.11 15.36 7.44
CA GLY A 16 -8.90 16.66 8.11
C GLY A 16 -9.03 16.60 9.64
N TYR A 17 -8.77 15.45 10.25
CA TYR A 17 -8.86 15.27 11.70
C TYR A 17 -7.62 15.78 12.42
N THR A 18 -7.83 16.49 13.52
CA THR A 18 -6.73 16.97 14.39
C THR A 18 -6.51 16.04 15.58
N GLN A 19 -7.53 15.24 15.94
CA GLN A 19 -7.50 14.43 17.15
C GLN A 19 -7.77 12.96 16.85
N ASP A 20 -6.99 12.11 17.50
CA ASP A 20 -7.09 10.64 17.45
C ASP A 20 -8.50 10.13 17.81
N LYS A 21 -9.24 10.86 18.66
CA LYS A 21 -10.62 10.53 19.03
C LYS A 21 -11.61 10.55 17.86
N GLN A 22 -11.32 11.32 16.81
CA GLN A 22 -12.16 11.41 15.61
C GLN A 22 -11.99 10.17 14.73
N VAL A 23 -10.79 9.60 14.69
CA VAL A 23 -10.54 8.29 14.04
C VAL A 23 -11.30 7.19 14.76
N VAL A 24 -11.29 7.21 16.09
CA VAL A 24 -11.99 6.23 16.94
C VAL A 24 -13.51 6.24 16.69
N SER A 25 -14.09 7.39 16.34
CA SER A 25 -15.52 7.47 16.02
C SER A 25 -15.85 6.96 14.61
N ASP A 26 -14.89 6.95 13.70
CA ASP A 26 -15.10 6.58 12.29
C ASP A 26 -14.79 5.09 12.05
N VAL A 27 -13.65 4.63 12.55
CA VAL A 27 -13.17 3.27 12.32
C VAL A 27 -13.81 2.32 13.33
N GLU A 28 -14.73 1.49 12.84
CA GLU A 28 -15.42 0.50 13.65
C GLU A 28 -14.41 -0.41 14.38
N SER A 29 -14.73 -0.75 15.64
CA SER A 29 -13.90 -1.59 16.51
C SER A 29 -12.51 -1.03 16.87
N VAL A 30 -12.19 0.23 16.55
CA VAL A 30 -11.04 0.93 17.14
C VAL A 30 -11.52 1.65 18.40
N THR A 31 -10.86 1.42 19.52
CA THR A 31 -11.08 2.13 20.78
C THR A 31 -9.92 3.08 21.07
N LYS A 32 -10.10 4.05 21.98
CA LYS A 32 -8.99 4.93 22.43
C LYS A 32 -7.81 4.14 23.00
N GLY A 33 -8.10 3.04 23.71
CA GLY A 33 -7.09 2.13 24.26
C GLY A 33 -6.31 1.43 23.15
N SER A 34 -7.02 0.80 22.20
CA SER A 34 -6.36 0.11 21.09
C SER A 34 -5.54 1.06 20.21
N LEU A 35 -6.02 2.29 19.99
CA LEU A 35 -5.28 3.30 19.23
C LEU A 35 -3.99 3.73 19.95
N SER A 36 -4.06 3.90 21.27
CA SER A 36 -2.88 4.20 22.09
C SER A 36 -1.86 3.05 22.07
N ASP A 37 -2.32 1.81 22.08
CA ASP A 37 -1.46 0.62 21.96
C ASP A 37 -0.85 0.49 20.56
N ILE A 38 -1.61 0.82 19.51
CA ILE A 38 -1.13 0.87 18.12
C ILE A 38 -0.02 1.92 17.99
N LYS A 39 -0.22 3.12 18.52
CA LYS A 39 0.80 4.18 18.53
C LYS A 39 2.09 3.78 19.23
N LYS A 40 1.99 2.94 20.27
CA LYS A 40 3.12 2.38 21.01
C LYS A 40 3.72 1.12 20.37
N GLY A 41 3.15 0.62 19.27
CA GLY A 41 3.58 -0.62 18.62
C GLY A 41 3.29 -1.90 19.38
N LYS A 42 2.43 -1.84 20.42
CA LYS A 42 2.02 -3.03 21.20
C LYS A 42 0.92 -3.84 20.52
N ARG A 43 0.18 -3.20 19.62
CA ARG A 43 -0.92 -3.77 18.84
C ARG A 43 -0.81 -3.26 17.41
N HIS A 44 -1.37 -4.01 16.48
CA HIS A 44 -1.46 -3.64 15.07
C HIS A 44 -2.93 -3.55 14.66
N LEU A 45 -3.19 -2.87 13.54
CA LEU A 45 -4.50 -2.89 12.92
C LEU A 45 -4.90 -4.34 12.57
N THR A 46 -6.21 -4.61 12.58
CA THR A 46 -6.74 -5.83 11.97
C THR A 46 -6.84 -5.64 10.46
N ALA A 47 -6.89 -6.74 9.71
CA ALA A 47 -7.08 -6.68 8.25
C ALA A 47 -8.35 -5.91 7.87
N ASN A 48 -9.45 -6.12 8.59
CA ASN A 48 -10.71 -5.41 8.35
C ASN A 48 -10.59 -3.90 8.58
N GLN A 49 -9.86 -3.47 9.62
CA GLN A 49 -9.62 -2.05 9.89
C GLN A 49 -8.75 -1.42 8.81
N CYS A 50 -7.72 -2.13 8.34
CA CYS A 50 -6.89 -1.69 7.21
C CYS A 50 -7.73 -1.53 5.94
N ILE A 51 -8.54 -2.53 5.59
CA ILE A 51 -9.43 -2.48 4.43
C ILE A 51 -10.42 -1.33 4.54
N PHE A 52 -11.01 -1.11 5.73
CA PHE A 52 -11.93 0.00 5.95
C PHE A 52 -11.26 1.35 5.67
N ILE A 53 -10.10 1.59 6.28
CA ILE A 53 -9.35 2.85 6.10
C ILE A 53 -8.99 3.07 4.63
N CYS A 54 -8.50 2.03 3.95
CA CYS A 54 -8.10 2.13 2.55
C CYS A 54 -9.29 2.43 1.64
N LYS A 55 -10.44 1.78 1.87
CA LYS A 55 -11.67 2.02 1.12
C LYS A 55 -12.19 3.44 1.30
N GLU A 56 -12.17 3.95 2.54
CA GLU A 56 -12.58 5.32 2.82
C GLU A 56 -11.69 6.37 2.13
N MET A 57 -10.42 6.04 1.91
CA MET A 57 -9.45 6.89 1.22
C MET A 57 -9.40 6.68 -0.30
N ASP A 58 -10.19 5.74 -0.85
CA ASP A 58 -10.15 5.32 -2.25
C ASP A 58 -8.75 4.88 -2.74
N ILE A 59 -8.02 4.15 -1.89
CA ILE A 59 -6.71 3.55 -2.22
C ILE A 59 -6.81 2.02 -2.27
N ASP A 60 -5.96 1.36 -3.08
CA ASP A 60 -5.92 -0.11 -3.10
C ASP A 60 -5.48 -0.62 -1.72
N PHE A 61 -6.25 -1.55 -1.15
CA PHE A 61 -5.96 -2.12 0.17
C PHE A 61 -4.99 -3.30 0.10
N LYS A 62 -4.74 -3.87 -1.09
CA LYS A 62 -3.92 -5.09 -1.22
C LYS A 62 -2.44 -4.87 -0.85
N PRO A 63 -1.75 -3.83 -1.36
CA PRO A 63 -0.37 -3.57 -0.94
C PRO A 63 -0.28 -3.27 0.57
N GLU A 64 -1.32 -2.64 1.11
CA GLU A 64 -1.42 -2.15 2.48
C GLU A 64 -1.61 -3.31 3.45
N LEU A 65 -2.35 -4.35 3.04
CA LEU A 65 -2.42 -5.62 3.75
C LEU A 65 -1.08 -6.36 3.78
N ILE A 66 -0.27 -6.27 2.73
CA ILE A 66 1.08 -6.88 2.72
C ILE A 66 1.97 -6.17 3.74
N GLN A 67 1.95 -4.83 3.75
CA GLN A 67 2.72 -4.05 4.72
C GLN A 67 2.28 -4.31 6.17
N LEU A 68 0.97 -4.47 6.39
CA LEU A 68 0.43 -4.88 7.68
C LEU A 68 0.87 -6.29 8.09
N ALA A 69 0.97 -7.23 7.13
CA ALA A 69 1.45 -8.58 7.39
C ALA A 69 2.94 -8.59 7.76
N ILE A 70 3.76 -7.78 7.08
CA ILE A 70 5.18 -7.58 7.42
C ILE A 70 5.30 -7.05 8.85
N GLU A 71 4.52 -6.02 9.21
CA GLU A 71 4.52 -5.45 10.56
C GLU A 71 4.10 -6.46 11.64
N ARG A 72 3.09 -7.30 11.35
CA ARG A 72 2.56 -8.31 12.28
C ARG A 72 3.42 -9.57 12.40
N SER A 73 4.38 -9.75 11.50
CA SER A 73 5.21 -10.95 11.45
C SER A 73 6.00 -11.07 12.76
N LYS A 74 5.98 -12.27 13.36
CA LYS A 74 6.65 -12.50 14.64
C LYS A 74 8.10 -12.93 14.47
N THR A 75 8.43 -13.47 13.31
CA THR A 75 9.77 -13.95 12.98
C THR A 75 10.31 -13.23 11.75
N LYS A 76 11.64 -13.25 11.61
CA LYS A 76 12.31 -12.62 10.46
C LYS A 76 12.03 -13.38 9.17
N GLU A 77 11.84 -14.69 9.26
CA GLU A 77 11.51 -15.55 8.13
C GLU A 77 10.14 -15.20 7.56
N GLU A 78 9.15 -14.98 8.44
CA GLU A 78 7.80 -14.59 8.04
C GLU A 78 7.78 -13.20 7.39
N SER A 79 8.44 -12.21 8.00
CA SER A 79 8.51 -10.85 7.43
C SER A 79 9.24 -10.85 6.09
N SER A 80 10.35 -11.60 5.98
CA SER A 80 11.11 -11.73 4.73
C SER A 80 10.28 -12.39 3.62
N ALA A 81 9.46 -13.40 3.95
CA ALA A 81 8.59 -14.04 2.96
C ALA A 81 7.58 -13.03 2.37
N TRP A 82 6.97 -12.19 3.21
CA TRP A 82 6.05 -11.16 2.74
C TRP A 82 6.76 -10.06 1.92
N GLU A 83 7.96 -9.65 2.32
CA GLU A 83 8.77 -8.72 1.53
C GLU A 83 9.15 -9.29 0.16
N GLU A 84 9.49 -10.58 0.07
CA GLU A 84 9.77 -11.24 -1.20
C GLU A 84 8.54 -11.27 -2.11
N VAL A 85 7.35 -11.52 -1.55
CA VAL A 85 6.09 -11.45 -2.31
C VAL A 85 5.90 -10.04 -2.88
N ALA A 86 6.06 -9.00 -2.06
CA ALA A 86 5.98 -7.61 -2.52
C ALA A 86 7.02 -7.29 -3.62
N LYS A 87 8.27 -7.77 -3.45
CA LYS A 87 9.35 -7.59 -4.43
C LYS A 87 9.05 -8.30 -5.76
N LYS A 88 8.50 -9.51 -5.73
CA LYS A 88 8.14 -10.26 -6.95
C LYS A 88 7.03 -9.58 -7.74
N ILE A 89 6.00 -9.06 -7.06
CA ILE A 89 4.91 -8.33 -7.69
C ILE A 89 5.44 -7.05 -8.35
N SER A 90 6.21 -6.24 -7.62
CA SER A 90 6.79 -5.00 -8.16
C SER A 90 7.74 -5.24 -9.33
N ALA A 91 8.61 -6.26 -9.25
CA ALA A 91 9.49 -6.64 -10.35
C ALA A 91 8.72 -7.06 -11.61
N ALA A 92 7.64 -7.82 -11.47
CA ALA A 92 6.79 -8.22 -12.59
C ALA A 92 6.12 -7.01 -13.26
N CYS A 93 5.62 -6.04 -12.48
CA CYS A 93 5.05 -4.80 -13.02
C CYS A 93 6.07 -3.97 -13.80
N VAL A 94 7.28 -3.80 -13.25
CA VAL A 94 8.36 -3.05 -13.91
C VAL A 94 8.78 -3.74 -15.22
N ALA A 95 8.95 -5.06 -15.20
CA ALA A 95 9.28 -5.83 -16.39
C ALA A 95 8.19 -5.71 -17.47
N GLY A 96 6.92 -5.78 -17.09
CA GLY A 96 5.79 -5.58 -18.01
C GLY A 96 5.79 -4.19 -18.66
N LEU A 97 6.02 -3.13 -17.89
CA LEU A 97 6.10 -1.76 -18.40
C LEU A 97 7.27 -1.57 -19.39
N LEU A 98 8.43 -2.16 -19.09
CA LEU A 98 9.59 -2.13 -19.99
C LEU A 98 9.29 -2.84 -21.33
N LEU A 99 8.61 -3.99 -21.29
CA LEU A 99 8.21 -4.69 -22.51
C LEU A 99 7.22 -3.86 -23.35
N LEU A 100 6.22 -3.24 -22.72
CA LEU A 100 5.25 -2.40 -23.41
C LEU A 100 5.91 -1.19 -24.11
N THR A 101 6.83 -0.52 -23.42
CA THR A 101 7.54 0.65 -23.98
C THR A 101 8.52 0.26 -25.09
N ALA A 102 9.21 -0.88 -24.96
CA ALA A 102 10.05 -1.43 -26.01
C ALA A 102 9.23 -1.74 -27.27
N SER A 103 8.05 -2.35 -27.15
CA SER A 103 7.17 -2.60 -28.30
C SER A 103 6.65 -1.31 -28.95
N PHE A 104 6.28 -0.30 -28.15
CA PHE A 104 5.82 0.99 -28.68
C PHE A 104 6.89 1.75 -29.46
N THR A 105 8.14 1.73 -28.99
CA THR A 105 9.26 2.37 -29.70
C THR A 105 9.60 1.67 -31.01
N GLN A 106 9.48 0.34 -31.08
CA GLN A 106 9.66 -0.41 -32.33
C GLN A 106 8.61 -0.02 -33.39
N VAL A 107 7.35 0.14 -32.99
CA VAL A 107 6.26 0.56 -33.89
C VAL A 107 6.48 1.99 -34.40
N GLN A 108 6.85 2.93 -33.54
CA GLN A 108 7.15 4.31 -33.97
C GLN A 108 8.35 4.37 -34.93
N GLY A 109 9.40 3.59 -34.67
CA GLY A 109 10.57 3.48 -35.54
C GLY A 109 10.26 2.88 -36.93
N ALA A 110 9.34 1.91 -36.99
CA ALA A 110 8.86 1.36 -38.26
C ALA A 110 8.03 2.40 -39.04
N HIS A 111 7.13 3.12 -38.37
CA HIS A 111 6.29 4.14 -38.99
C HIS A 111 7.09 5.33 -39.56
N LYS A 112 8.16 5.75 -38.86
CA LYS A 112 9.06 6.82 -39.33
C LYS A 112 9.88 6.41 -40.56
N ARG A 113 10.26 5.13 -40.69
CA ARG A 113 10.98 4.59 -41.86
C ARG A 113 10.11 4.52 -43.10
N ILE A 114 8.85 4.09 -42.98
CA ILE A 114 7.91 4.00 -44.11
C ILE A 114 7.62 5.40 -44.70
N ARG A 115 7.47 6.41 -43.83
CA ARG A 115 7.21 7.80 -44.28
C ARG A 115 8.39 8.48 -44.98
N HIS A 116 9.63 7.98 -44.81
CA HIS A 116 10.81 8.52 -45.50
C HIS A 116 11.06 7.87 -46.88
N ILE A 117 10.33 6.80 -47.21
CA ILE A 117 10.48 6.05 -48.47
C ILE A 117 9.37 6.41 -49.50
N LEU A 118 8.28 7.04 -49.04
CA LEU A 118 7.22 7.65 -49.86
C LEU A 118 7.49 9.13 -50.09
#